data_AF-A0A0L8GJN0-F1
#
_entry.id   AF-A0A0L8GJN0-F1
#
_cell.length_a   1.000
_cell.length_b   1.000
_cell.length_c   1.000
_cell.angle_alpha   90.00
_cell.angle_beta   90.00
_cell.angle_gamma   90.00
#
_symmetry.space_group_name_H-M   'P 1'
#
loop_
_entity.id
_entity.type
_entity.pdbx_description
1 polymer ?
#
loop_
_entity_poly.entity_id
_entity_poly.type
_entity_poly.pdbx_seq_one_letter_code
_entity_poly.pdbx_strand_id
1 'polypeptide(L)'
;TIISYVKIDLEYQEWACLKTIFADNSLANVKQLAFEIHTVLPGNKNNVRPTKYDYIKMYKTLSLLLPLNFHKFDYRRNPFGEYTSPVTKKHRSYAYELYYVNTKYTLEDYDAEV
;
A
#
# COMPACT_ATOMS: atom_id res chain seq x y z
N THR A 1 15.14 -18.64 -1.53
CA THR A 1 14.68 -18.41 -0.15
C THR A 1 13.28 -17.83 -0.16
N ILE A 2 12.38 -18.30 0.72
CA ILE A 2 11.05 -17.70 0.92
C ILE A 2 11.13 -16.62 1.99
N ILE A 3 10.48 -15.48 1.76
CA ILE A 3 10.45 -14.34 2.67
C ILE A 3 9.06 -14.30 3.32
N SER A 4 9.00 -14.44 4.64
CA SER A 4 7.73 -14.48 5.37
C SER A 4 6.99 -13.14 5.31
N TYR A 5 7.71 -12.03 5.42
CA TYR A 5 7.11 -10.71 5.53
C TYR A 5 8.05 -9.62 4.99
N VAL A 6 7.48 -8.65 4.27
CA VAL A 6 8.16 -7.42 3.84
C VAL A 6 7.28 -6.22 4.22
N LYS A 7 7.88 -5.19 4.82
CA LYS A 7 7.26 -3.86 4.97
C LYS A 7 8.01 -2.86 4.09
N ILE A 8 7.27 -2.02 3.36
CA ILE A 8 7.81 -0.94 2.54
C ILE A 8 7.16 0.37 2.96
N ASP A 9 7.99 1.38 3.25
CA ASP A 9 7.54 2.77 3.44
C ASP A 9 7.66 3.50 2.10
N LEU A 10 6.60 4.19 1.69
CA LEU A 10 6.49 4.80 0.36
C LEU A 10 5.89 6.20 0.41
N GLU A 11 6.73 7.15 0.04
CA GLU A 11 6.34 8.53 -0.19
C GLU A 11 5.66 8.72 -1.55
N TYR A 12 4.91 9.82 -1.70
CA TYR A 12 4.14 10.09 -2.92
C TYR A 12 4.97 10.05 -4.22
N GLN A 13 6.23 10.49 -4.15
CA GLN A 13 7.15 10.53 -5.30
C GLN A 13 7.72 9.15 -5.65
N GLU A 14 7.68 8.21 -4.71
CA GLU A 14 8.32 6.89 -4.83
C GLU A 14 7.39 5.86 -5.46
N TRP A 15 6.11 6.17 -5.66
CA TRP A 15 5.16 5.22 -6.27
C TRP A 15 5.56 4.76 -7.68
N ALA A 16 6.48 5.45 -8.34
CA ALA A 16 7.07 4.99 -9.58
C ALA A 16 7.85 3.67 -9.41
N CYS A 17 8.53 3.46 -8.28
CA CYS A 17 9.30 2.25 -8.00
C CYS A 17 8.39 1.01 -7.90
N LEU A 18 7.15 1.17 -7.44
CA LEU A 18 6.18 0.08 -7.37
C LEU A 18 5.96 -0.57 -8.73
N LYS A 19 5.93 0.21 -9.81
CA LYS A 19 5.77 -0.34 -11.17
C LYS A 19 6.92 -1.26 -11.54
N THR A 20 8.15 -0.90 -11.20
CA THR A 20 9.34 -1.73 -11.43
C THR A 20 9.29 -3.00 -10.58
N ILE A 21 9.00 -2.87 -9.28
CA ILE A 21 8.84 -4.02 -8.36
C ILE A 21 7.83 -5.04 -8.91
N PHE A 22 6.72 -4.55 -9.46
CA PHE A 22 5.68 -5.40 -10.03
C PHE A 22 6.07 -5.98 -11.39
N ALA A 23 6.71 -5.20 -12.27
CA ALA A 23 7.12 -5.64 -13.59
C ALA A 23 8.21 -6.74 -13.52
N ASP A 24 9.16 -6.59 -12.61
CA ASP A 24 10.29 -7.52 -12.48
C ASP A 24 9.96 -8.72 -11.57
N ASN A 25 8.68 -8.85 -11.16
CA ASN A 25 8.20 -9.92 -10.28
C ASN A 25 9.02 -10.03 -8.98
N SER A 26 9.46 -8.90 -8.43
CA SER A 26 10.39 -8.84 -7.29
C SER A 26 9.79 -9.37 -5.97
N LEU A 27 8.47 -9.60 -5.94
CA LEU A 27 7.73 -10.09 -4.77
C LEU A 27 7.34 -11.58 -4.88
N ALA A 28 7.85 -12.30 -5.87
CA ALA A 28 7.44 -13.67 -6.20
C ALA A 28 7.60 -14.69 -5.06
N ASN A 29 8.53 -14.43 -4.14
CA ASN A 29 8.88 -15.29 -3.00
C ASN A 29 8.44 -14.72 -1.64
N VAL A 30 7.56 -13.71 -1.63
CA VAL A 30 7.10 -13.02 -0.41
C VAL A 30 5.70 -13.53 -0.02
N LYS A 31 5.55 -14.02 1.23
CA LYS A 31 4.27 -14.52 1.75
C LYS A 31 3.31 -13.40 2.18
N GLN A 32 3.83 -12.37 2.82
CA GLN A 32 3.04 -11.25 3.35
C GLN A 32 3.74 -9.92 3.06
N LEU A 33 2.93 -8.90 2.80
CA LEU A 33 3.41 -7.59 2.40
C LEU A 33 2.63 -6.50 3.15
N ALA A 34 3.35 -5.53 3.68
CA ALA A 34 2.77 -4.33 4.23
C ALA A 34 3.33 -3.08 3.55
N PHE A 35 2.44 -2.11 3.33
CA PHE A 35 2.81 -0.79 2.87
C PHE A 35 2.45 0.24 3.92
N GLU A 36 3.35 1.18 4.13
CA GLU A 36 2.99 2.51 4.60
C GLU A 36 3.02 3.43 3.38
N ILE A 37 1.86 3.90 2.92
CA ILE A 37 1.74 4.66 1.68
C ILE A 37 1.25 6.08 1.96
N HIS A 38 2.02 7.05 1.50
CA HIS A 38 1.73 8.47 1.64
C HIS A 38 1.25 9.06 0.32
N THR A 39 0.13 9.76 0.37
CA THR A 39 -0.31 10.72 -0.65
C THR A 39 0.34 12.08 -0.38
N VAL A 40 0.11 13.07 -1.25
CA VAL A 40 0.70 14.41 -1.07
C VAL A 40 0.40 14.97 0.32
N LEU A 41 1.45 15.32 1.07
CA LEU A 41 1.35 15.97 2.37
C LEU A 41 0.59 17.31 2.24
N PRO A 42 -0.54 17.49 2.94
CA PRO A 42 -1.22 18.77 3.01
C PRO A 42 -0.33 19.78 3.74
N GLY A 43 0.10 20.84 3.06
CA GLY A 43 0.90 21.91 3.68
C GLY A 43 2.42 21.75 3.54
N ASN A 44 2.90 20.88 2.65
CA ASN A 44 4.29 20.96 2.16
C ASN A 44 4.56 22.40 1.62
N LYS A 45 5.82 22.83 1.62
CA LYS A 45 6.34 24.17 1.23
C LYS A 45 5.72 24.76 -0.05
N ASN A 46 5.16 23.92 -0.92
CA ASN A 46 4.54 24.30 -2.20
C ASN A 46 2.99 24.39 -2.15
N ASN A 47 2.34 24.27 -0.98
CA ASN A 47 0.87 24.31 -0.80
C ASN A 47 0.07 23.31 -1.65
N VAL A 48 0.71 22.27 -2.19
CA VAL A 48 0.02 21.23 -2.97
C VAL A 48 -0.83 20.41 -2.02
N ARG A 49 -2.12 20.26 -2.35
CA ARG A 49 -3.08 19.48 -1.55
C ARG A 49 -3.41 18.19 -2.30
N PRO A 50 -3.60 17.07 -1.59
CA PRO A 50 -4.06 15.85 -2.22
C PRO A 50 -5.47 16.06 -2.79
N THR A 51 -5.64 15.65 -4.03
CA THR A 51 -6.88 15.68 -4.80
C THR A 51 -7.48 14.28 -4.86
N LYS A 52 -8.73 14.17 -5.32
CA LYS A 52 -9.35 12.85 -5.59
C LYS A 52 -8.50 11.99 -6.53
N TYR A 53 -7.74 12.60 -7.45
CA TYR A 53 -6.93 11.89 -8.44
C TYR A 53 -5.73 11.19 -7.82
N ASP A 54 -5.17 11.72 -6.72
CA ASP A 54 -4.06 11.09 -6.01
C ASP A 54 -4.51 9.75 -5.39
N TYR A 55 -5.70 9.71 -4.79
CA TYR A 55 -6.29 8.48 -4.26
C TYR A 55 -6.65 7.48 -5.35
N ILE A 56 -7.19 7.95 -6.49
CA ILE A 56 -7.46 7.07 -7.65
C ILE A 56 -6.16 6.48 -8.18
N LYS A 57 -5.10 7.29 -8.28
CA LYS A 57 -3.77 6.84 -8.72
C LYS A 57 -3.19 5.81 -7.73
N MET A 58 -3.29 6.07 -6.42
CA MET A 58 -2.88 5.15 -5.37
C MET A 58 -3.57 3.79 -5.53
N TYR A 59 -4.90 3.81 -5.62
CA TYR A 59 -5.71 2.61 -5.80
C TYR A 59 -5.27 1.84 -7.04
N LYS A 60 -5.16 2.50 -8.20
CA LYS A 60 -4.72 1.87 -9.45
C LYS A 60 -3.33 1.23 -9.34
N THR A 61 -2.37 1.91 -8.71
CA THR A 61 -1.03 1.34 -8.50
C THR A 61 -1.09 0.11 -7.60
N LEU A 62 -1.80 0.18 -6.48
CA LEU A 62 -1.93 -0.94 -5.54
C LEU A 62 -2.74 -2.11 -6.10
N SER A 63 -3.67 -1.87 -7.04
CA SER A 63 -4.41 -2.93 -7.73
C SER A 63 -3.51 -3.87 -8.55
N LEU A 64 -2.28 -3.45 -8.87
CA LEU A 64 -1.29 -4.29 -9.56
C LEU A 64 -0.78 -5.45 -8.71
N LEU A 65 -1.03 -5.44 -7.39
CA LEU A 65 -0.73 -6.55 -6.48
C LEU A 65 -1.66 -7.74 -6.66
N LEU A 66 -2.90 -7.50 -7.10
CA LEU A 66 -3.91 -8.54 -7.25
C LEU A 66 -3.49 -9.65 -8.24
N PRO A 67 -3.01 -9.36 -9.47
CA PRO A 67 -2.51 -10.40 -10.37
C PRO A 67 -1.23 -11.11 -9.87
N LEU A 68 -0.58 -10.58 -8.83
CA LEU A 68 0.57 -11.22 -8.15
C LEU A 68 0.13 -12.08 -6.95
N ASN A 69 -1.17 -12.39 -6.84
CA ASN A 69 -1.81 -13.14 -5.75
C ASN A 69 -1.79 -12.43 -4.39
N PHE A 70 -1.47 -11.14 -4.33
CA PHE A 70 -1.54 -10.37 -3.09
C PHE A 70 -2.95 -9.79 -2.90
N HIS A 71 -3.63 -10.28 -1.87
CA HIS A 71 -4.96 -9.81 -1.47
C HIS A 71 -4.85 -8.99 -0.19
N LYS A 72 -5.43 -7.79 -0.21
CA LYS A 72 -5.50 -6.94 0.98
C LYS A 72 -6.48 -7.55 1.96
N PHE A 73 -6.06 -7.81 3.20
CA PHE A 73 -6.93 -8.33 4.25
C PHE A 73 -7.23 -7.30 5.34
N ASP A 74 -6.38 -6.28 5.50
CA ASP A 74 -6.58 -5.23 6.50
C ASP A 74 -5.96 -3.90 6.05
N TYR A 75 -6.39 -2.80 6.67
CA TYR A 75 -5.78 -1.49 6.55
C TYR A 75 -6.10 -0.62 7.77
N ARG A 76 -5.20 0.33 8.05
CA ARG A 76 -5.44 1.39 9.03
C ARG A 76 -4.94 2.73 8.52
N ARG A 77 -5.46 3.81 9.10
CA ARG A 77 -4.89 5.15 8.91
C ARG A 77 -3.62 5.23 9.73
N ASN A 78 -2.57 5.84 9.18
CA ASN A 78 -1.43 6.23 10.01
C ASN A 78 -1.89 7.40 10.91
N PRO A 79 -1.78 7.30 12.25
CA PRO A 79 -2.17 8.36 13.19
C PRO A 79 -1.43 9.69 12.96
N PHE A 80 -0.20 9.64 12.47
CA PHE A 80 0.61 10.82 12.14
C PHE A 80 0.22 11.44 10.78
N GLY A 81 -0.55 10.72 9.97
CA GLY A 81 -1.05 11.16 8.68
C GLY A 81 -2.38 11.91 8.74
N GLU A 82 -2.99 12.01 9.91
CA GLU A 82 -4.36 12.51 10.06
C GLU A 82 -4.43 14.04 10.09
N TYR A 83 -5.45 14.60 9.43
CA TYR A 83 -5.69 16.04 9.39
C TYR A 83 -7.15 16.38 9.14
N THR A 84 -7.58 17.54 9.62
CA THR A 84 -8.88 18.11 9.26
C THR A 84 -8.76 18.88 7.95
N SER A 85 -9.54 18.49 6.94
CA SER A 85 -9.57 19.20 5.66
C SER A 85 -10.00 20.66 5.85
N PRO A 86 -9.19 21.66 5.47
CA PRO A 86 -9.60 23.06 5.63
C PRO A 86 -10.79 23.43 4.74
N VAL A 87 -10.98 22.70 3.62
CA VAL A 87 -12.05 22.91 2.63
C VAL A 87 -13.35 22.24 3.08
N THR A 88 -13.29 20.95 3.42
CA THR A 88 -14.52 20.15 3.67
C THR A 88 -14.82 19.95 5.15
N LYS A 89 -13.91 20.35 6.05
CA LYS A 89 -13.96 20.11 7.51
C LYS A 89 -14.03 18.65 7.92
N LYS A 90 -13.90 17.72 6.97
CA LYS A 90 -13.85 16.27 7.24
C LYS A 90 -12.47 15.85 7.73
N HIS A 91 -12.44 14.89 8.65
CA HIS A 91 -11.22 14.19 9.05
C HIS A 91 -10.72 13.31 7.90
N ARG A 92 -9.45 13.49 7.53
CA ARG A 92 -8.77 12.82 6.42
C ARG A 92 -7.43 12.28 6.89
N SER A 93 -6.85 11.37 6.10
CA SER A 93 -5.47 10.96 6.27
C SER A 93 -4.76 11.07 4.94
N TYR A 94 -3.52 11.56 4.93
CA TYR A 94 -2.66 11.46 3.75
C TYR A 94 -1.83 10.18 3.75
N ALA A 95 -1.78 9.43 4.86
CA ALA A 95 -0.97 8.22 5.00
C ALA A 95 -1.79 7.02 5.51
N TYR A 96 -1.50 5.85 4.95
CA TYR A 96 -2.23 4.61 5.22
C TYR A 96 -1.27 3.45 5.40
N GLU A 97 -1.56 2.58 6.36
CA GLU A 97 -0.93 1.27 6.47
C GLU A 97 -1.85 0.21 5.88
N LEU A 98 -1.32 -0.58 4.96
CA LEU A 98 -2.06 -1.56 4.19
C LEU A 98 -1.40 -2.93 4.34
N TYR A 99 -2.20 -3.98 4.56
CA TYR A 99 -1.70 -5.33 4.81
C TYR A 99 -2.25 -6.33 3.79
N TYR A 100 -1.34 -7.09 3.19
CA TYR A 100 -1.62 -8.03 2.12
C TYR A 100 -1.07 -9.41 2.45
N VAL A 101 -1.83 -10.44 2.08
CA VAL A 101 -1.39 -11.84 2.09
C VAL A 101 -1.27 -12.33 0.65
N ASN A 102 -0.22 -13.09 0.37
CA ASN A 102 -0.06 -13.76 -0.91
C ASN A 102 -0.74 -15.12 -0.87
N THR A 103 -1.86 -15.24 -1.59
CA THR A 103 -2.72 -16.44 -1.57
C THR A 103 -2.07 -17.66 -2.21
N LYS A 104 -0.96 -17.48 -2.96
CA LYS A 104 -0.10 -18.58 -3.39
C LYS A 104 0.38 -19.44 -2.23
N TYR A 105 0.58 -18.84 -1.06
CA TYR A 105 1.10 -19.51 0.13
C TYR A 105 0.03 -19.91 1.14
N THR A 106 -1.24 -19.57 0.92
CA THR A 106 -2.33 -19.87 1.87
C THR A 106 -3.01 -21.21 1.63
N LEU A 107 -2.76 -21.87 0.49
CA LEU A 107 -3.33 -23.18 0.16
C LEU A 107 -2.40 -24.36 0.51
N GLU A 108 -1.10 -24.13 0.69
CA GLU A 108 -0.14 -25.21 1.02
C GLU A 108 -0.13 -25.57 2.52
N ASP A 109 -0.57 -24.67 3.41
CA ASP A 109 -0.52 -24.89 4.86
C ASP A 109 -1.74 -25.67 5.42
N TYR A 110 -2.74 -26.03 4.59
CA TYR A 110 -3.90 -26.84 5.02
C TYR A 110 -3.72 -28.36 4.80
N ASP A 111 -2.84 -28.76 3.88
CA ASP A 111 -2.59 -30.19 3.56
C ASP A 111 -1.36 -30.77 4.29
N ALA A 112 -0.72 -29.98 5.17
CA ALA A 112 0.45 -30.41 5.94
C ALA A 112 0.11 -30.99 7.34
N GLU A 113 -1.17 -31.03 7.73
CA GLU A 113 -1.61 -31.53 9.05
C GLU A 113 -2.82 -32.51 8.99
N VAL A 114 -2.88 -33.41 8.00
CA VAL A 114 -3.80 -34.57 8.03
C VAL A 114 -3.06 -35.88 7.77
#